data_AF-A0A7C3GZH0-F1
#
_entry.id   AF-A0A7C3GZH0-F1
#
_cell.length_a   1.000
_cell.length_b   1.000
_cell.length_c   1.000
_cell.angle_alpha   90.00
_cell.angle_beta   90.00
_cell.angle_gamma   90.00
#
_symmetry.space_group_name_H-M   'P 1'
#
loop_
_entity.id
_entity.type
_entity.pdbx_description
1 polymer ?
#
loop_
_entity_poly.entity_id
_entity_poly.type
_entity_poly.pdbx_seq_one_letter_code
_entity_poly.pdbx_strand_id
1 'polypeptide(L)'
;MKTGTTKFCAGSDSVAHCLPRLAVAAVLLLVGMVAFSGWLGYHYGIRDASPDGQAYQEQVRRLLDADKRALAAASRKLDGRLDALALRLGTLQAEVMRLDAVGERLVRRGGMDPDEFNFSAEPARGGGETQEPSGGVSAVALVSDVDRLAGLLRDRSDKLSLLEQLLLNKELQTEVLPSGRPVDGGWVSARFGMRTDPFDGKRKFHHGIDFAAKPGTRIRAVASGVVVRSGPAPGFGNLVEIKHGNGLVTRYAHCQETLANVGDVVKRGQVIARVGSTGRSTGPHLHFEVLKDGRPMDPARYVSLKKATKKG
;
A
#
# COMPACT_ATOMS: atom_id res chain seq x y z
N MET A 1 -9.66 101.83 -38.45
CA MET A 1 -10.10 101.05 -39.64
C MET A 1 -11.51 100.55 -39.37
N LYS A 2 -12.50 101.02 -40.16
CA LYS A 2 -13.94 100.85 -39.91
C LYS A 2 -14.59 100.08 -41.06
N THR A 3 -15.15 98.91 -40.78
CA THR A 3 -16.13 98.16 -41.60
C THR A 3 -16.90 97.25 -40.62
N GLY A 4 -18.22 97.08 -40.65
CA GLY A 4 -19.27 97.72 -41.41
C GLY A 4 -20.54 97.74 -40.57
N THR A 5 -21.26 98.86 -40.61
CA THR A 5 -22.61 99.00 -40.08
C THR A 5 -23.59 98.36 -41.06
N THR A 6 -24.41 97.43 -40.56
CA THR A 6 -25.48 96.78 -41.30
C THR A 6 -26.54 97.81 -41.70
N LYS A 7 -26.68 98.04 -43.01
CA LYS A 7 -27.77 98.79 -43.62
C LYS A 7 -29.08 98.01 -43.42
N PHE A 8 -29.91 98.48 -42.49
CA PHE A 8 -31.32 98.08 -42.41
C PHE A 8 -32.15 99.15 -43.14
N CYS A 9 -32.75 98.73 -44.25
CA CYS A 9 -33.89 99.35 -44.94
C CYS A 9 -33.77 100.79 -45.47
N ALA A 10 -33.52 100.93 -46.77
CA ALA A 10 -33.93 102.10 -47.55
C ALA A 10 -34.45 101.64 -48.93
N GLY A 11 -35.67 102.05 -49.30
CA GLY A 11 -36.15 102.07 -50.69
C GLY A 11 -37.43 101.30 -51.01
N SER A 12 -38.57 102.01 -50.92
CA SER A 12 -39.86 101.90 -51.64
C SER A 12 -40.65 100.59 -51.74
N ASP A 13 -41.92 100.70 -51.33
CA ASP A 13 -43.13 100.02 -51.82
C ASP A 13 -43.33 98.54 -51.48
N SER A 14 -43.63 98.27 -50.21
CA SER A 14 -44.76 97.42 -49.77
C SER A 14 -44.71 97.18 -48.26
N VAL A 15 -45.66 97.74 -47.53
CA VAL A 15 -45.87 97.49 -46.08
C VAL A 15 -46.14 95.99 -45.78
N ALA A 16 -46.41 95.18 -46.81
CA ALA A 16 -46.72 93.75 -46.75
C ALA A 16 -45.52 92.82 -46.43
N HIS A 17 -44.27 93.27 -46.48
CA HIS A 17 -43.09 92.40 -46.27
C HIS A 17 -42.33 92.61 -44.95
N CYS A 18 -42.74 93.58 -44.12
CA CYS A 18 -42.09 93.84 -42.84
C CYS A 18 -42.73 93.05 -41.67
N LEU A 19 -44.06 92.91 -41.69
CA LEU A 19 -44.82 92.11 -40.72
C LEU A 19 -44.40 90.63 -40.60
N PRO A 20 -44.20 89.86 -41.68
CA PRO A 20 -43.82 88.45 -41.56
C PRO A 20 -42.39 88.26 -41.05
N ARG A 21 -41.47 89.21 -41.33
CA ARG A 21 -40.07 89.12 -40.85
C ARG A 21 -39.96 89.38 -39.35
N LEU A 22 -40.75 90.32 -38.81
CA LEU A 22 -40.85 90.54 -37.36
C LEU A 22 -41.53 89.37 -36.65
N ALA A 23 -42.57 88.76 -37.26
CA ALA A 23 -43.22 87.58 -36.71
C ALA A 23 -42.28 86.37 -36.64
N VAL A 24 -41.47 86.12 -37.68
CA VAL A 24 -40.47 85.03 -37.68
C VAL A 24 -39.39 85.26 -36.63
N ALA A 25 -38.91 86.50 -36.44
CA ALA A 25 -37.95 86.82 -35.40
C ALA A 25 -38.51 86.59 -33.98
N ALA A 26 -39.79 86.93 -33.74
CA ALA A 26 -40.46 86.69 -32.47
C ALA A 26 -40.65 85.19 -32.16
N VAL A 27 -41.00 84.38 -33.16
CA VAL A 27 -41.13 82.92 -33.01
C VAL A 27 -39.78 82.26 -32.71
N LEU A 28 -38.70 82.66 -33.39
CA LEU A 28 -37.36 82.14 -33.12
C LEU A 28 -36.86 82.49 -31.71
N LEU A 29 -37.20 83.69 -31.21
CA LEU A 29 -36.90 84.08 -29.82
C LEU A 29 -37.67 83.22 -28.82
N LEU A 30 -38.96 82.96 -29.06
CA LEU A 30 -39.78 82.10 -28.19
C LEU A 30 -39.25 80.66 -28.16
N VAL A 31 -38.91 80.08 -29.32
CA VAL A 31 -38.32 78.73 -29.41
C VAL A 31 -36.96 78.70 -28.71
N GLY A 32 -36.14 79.72 -28.90
CA GLY A 32 -34.86 79.87 -28.20
C GLY A 32 -35.03 79.94 -26.69
N MET A 33 -36.04 80.67 -26.20
CA MET A 33 -36.33 80.80 -24.77
C MET A 33 -36.80 79.47 -24.15
N VAL A 34 -37.65 78.71 -24.85
CA VAL A 34 -38.09 77.38 -24.40
C VAL A 34 -36.92 76.41 -24.38
N ALA A 35 -36.10 76.37 -25.44
CA ALA A 35 -34.91 75.52 -25.49
C ALA A 35 -33.89 75.89 -24.41
N PHE A 36 -33.68 77.19 -24.16
CA PHE A 36 -32.79 77.68 -23.11
C PHE A 36 -33.32 77.35 -21.72
N SER A 37 -34.63 77.48 -21.48
CA SER A 37 -35.27 77.10 -20.21
C SER A 37 -35.21 75.58 -19.97
N GLY A 38 -35.36 74.76 -21.01
CA GLY A 38 -35.19 73.31 -20.93
C GLY A 38 -33.73 72.91 -20.69
N TRP A 39 -32.78 73.59 -21.34
CA TRP A 39 -31.35 73.39 -21.12
C TRP A 39 -30.92 73.80 -19.71
N LEU A 40 -31.38 74.96 -19.21
CA LEU A 40 -31.18 75.40 -17.84
C LEU A 40 -31.84 74.46 -16.83
N GLY A 41 -33.07 74.01 -17.10
CA GLY A 41 -33.79 73.06 -16.26
C GLY A 41 -33.11 71.70 -16.20
N TYR A 42 -32.56 71.20 -17.30
CA TYR A 42 -31.73 69.99 -17.34
C TYR A 42 -30.42 70.19 -16.57
N HIS A 43 -29.74 71.32 -16.77
CA HIS A 43 -28.49 71.61 -16.07
C HIS A 43 -28.66 71.84 -14.57
N TYR A 44 -29.76 72.49 -14.15
CA TYR A 44 -30.09 72.67 -12.75
C TYR A 44 -30.67 71.40 -12.13
N GLY A 45 -31.53 70.67 -12.84
CA GLY A 45 -32.11 69.41 -12.35
C GLY A 45 -31.08 68.28 -12.20
N ILE A 46 -30.01 68.28 -12.99
CA ILE A 46 -28.87 67.37 -12.77
C ILE A 46 -27.97 67.86 -11.63
N ARG A 47 -27.90 69.17 -11.37
CA ARG A 47 -27.21 69.74 -10.20
C ARG A 47 -27.99 69.55 -8.89
N ASP A 48 -29.32 69.50 -8.97
CA ASP A 48 -30.26 69.18 -7.88
C ASP A 48 -30.60 67.68 -7.79
N ALA A 49 -29.85 66.82 -8.49
CA ALA A 49 -29.79 65.41 -8.12
C ALA A 49 -29.28 65.36 -6.68
N SER A 50 -30.22 65.22 -5.73
CA SER A 50 -30.01 65.48 -4.29
C SER A 50 -28.66 64.94 -3.81
N PRO A 51 -27.91 65.70 -2.99
CA PRO A 51 -26.68 65.21 -2.35
C PRO A 51 -26.87 63.83 -1.68
N ASP A 52 -28.07 63.56 -1.16
CA ASP A 52 -28.47 62.30 -0.55
C ASP A 52 -28.47 61.10 -1.52
N GLY A 53 -28.86 61.30 -2.78
CA GLY A 53 -28.88 60.25 -3.80
C GLY A 53 -27.48 59.81 -4.24
N GLN A 54 -26.53 60.75 -4.33
CA GLN A 54 -25.13 60.45 -4.64
C GLN A 54 -24.42 59.79 -3.43
N ALA A 55 -24.66 60.31 -2.21
CA ALA A 55 -24.15 59.72 -0.98
C ALA A 55 -24.65 58.28 -0.79
N TYR A 56 -25.92 58.01 -1.09
CA TYR A 56 -26.51 56.67 -1.06
C TYR A 56 -25.85 55.72 -2.07
N GLN A 57 -25.63 56.16 -3.32
CA GLN A 57 -24.94 55.31 -4.32
C GLN A 57 -23.48 55.03 -3.95
N GLU A 58 -22.77 56.00 -3.38
CA GLU A 58 -21.42 55.76 -2.87
C GLU A 58 -21.43 54.74 -1.72
N GLN A 59 -22.39 54.85 -0.79
CA GLN A 59 -22.50 53.93 0.34
C GLN A 59 -22.80 52.50 -0.14
N VAL A 60 -23.72 52.34 -1.10
CA VAL A 60 -24.01 51.04 -1.73
C VAL A 60 -22.79 50.49 -2.46
N ARG A 61 -22.05 51.32 -3.20
CA ARG A 61 -20.80 50.89 -3.87
C ARG A 61 -19.74 50.44 -2.86
N ARG A 62 -19.55 51.17 -1.77
CA ARG A 62 -18.61 50.81 -0.70
C ARG A 62 -18.97 49.48 -0.04
N LEU A 63 -20.26 49.25 0.22
CA LEU A 63 -20.76 47.97 0.74
C LEU A 63 -20.50 46.84 -0.25
N LEU A 64 -20.82 47.03 -1.53
CA LEU A 64 -20.59 46.03 -2.57
C LEU A 64 -19.09 45.70 -2.72
N ASP A 65 -18.23 46.71 -2.66
CA ASP A 65 -16.78 46.55 -2.75
C ASP A 65 -16.21 45.87 -1.50
N ALA A 66 -16.76 46.16 -0.33
CA ALA A 66 -16.41 45.46 0.92
C ALA A 66 -16.80 43.98 0.86
N ASP A 67 -18.02 43.66 0.41
CA ASP A 67 -18.51 42.30 0.23
C ASP A 67 -17.67 41.53 -0.79
N LYS A 68 -17.35 42.15 -1.94
CA LYS A 68 -16.46 41.55 -2.95
C LYS A 68 -15.07 41.24 -2.39
N ARG A 69 -14.50 42.15 -1.60
CA ARG A 69 -13.20 41.92 -0.93
C ARG A 69 -13.29 40.80 0.10
N ALA A 70 -14.37 40.75 0.88
CA ALA A 70 -14.62 39.68 1.84
C ALA A 70 -14.75 38.31 1.16
N LEU A 71 -15.53 38.22 0.06
CA LEU A 71 -15.66 37.00 -0.75
C LEU A 71 -14.31 36.57 -1.34
N ALA A 72 -13.55 37.51 -1.90
CA ALA A 72 -12.23 37.21 -2.48
C ALA A 72 -11.20 36.78 -1.42
N ALA A 73 -11.31 37.28 -0.18
CA ALA A 73 -10.50 36.82 0.94
C ALA A 73 -10.93 35.42 1.42
N ALA A 74 -12.23 35.16 1.49
CA ALA A 74 -12.78 33.85 1.84
C ALA A 74 -12.41 32.76 0.82
N SER A 75 -12.51 33.05 -0.48
CA SER A 75 -12.10 32.15 -1.56
C SER A 75 -10.62 31.80 -1.47
N ARG A 76 -9.73 32.81 -1.35
CA ARG A 76 -8.29 32.57 -1.20
C ARG A 76 -7.93 31.70 0.00
N LYS A 77 -8.71 31.81 1.09
CA LYS A 77 -8.53 30.97 2.29
C LYS A 77 -8.99 29.52 2.07
N LEU A 78 -10.00 29.29 1.23
CA LEU A 78 -10.41 27.94 0.80
C LEU A 78 -9.37 27.32 -0.13
N ASP A 79 -8.88 28.08 -1.10
CA ASP A 79 -7.87 27.61 -2.07
C ASP A 79 -6.59 27.15 -1.35
N GLY A 80 -6.04 27.99 -0.45
CA GLY A 80 -4.85 27.61 0.31
C GLY A 80 -5.04 26.40 1.24
N ARG A 81 -6.28 26.11 1.67
CA ARG A 81 -6.58 24.88 2.43
C ARG A 81 -6.66 23.64 1.54
N LEU A 82 -7.25 23.77 0.34
CA LEU A 82 -7.30 22.70 -0.65
C LEU A 82 -5.90 22.32 -1.13
N ASP A 83 -5.02 23.30 -1.35
CA ASP A 83 -3.62 23.06 -1.72
C ASP A 83 -2.87 22.27 -0.64
N ALA A 84 -3.05 22.63 0.64
CA ALA A 84 -2.46 21.90 1.75
C ALA A 84 -2.97 20.45 1.85
N LEU A 85 -4.26 20.22 1.59
CA LEU A 85 -4.85 18.89 1.54
C LEU A 85 -4.34 18.08 0.34
N ALA A 86 -4.17 18.71 -0.82
CA ALA A 86 -3.61 18.08 -2.02
C ALA A 86 -2.16 17.63 -1.79
N LEU A 87 -1.33 18.48 -1.16
CA LEU A 87 0.03 18.11 -0.76
C LEU A 87 0.01 16.92 0.23
N ARG A 88 -0.90 16.94 1.22
CA ARG A 88 -1.03 15.83 2.17
C ARG A 88 -1.48 14.54 1.49
N LEU A 89 -2.42 14.62 0.56
CA LEU A 89 -2.86 13.49 -0.25
C LEU A 89 -1.68 12.90 -1.05
N GLY A 90 -0.87 13.75 -1.69
CA GLY A 90 0.34 13.33 -2.39
C GLY A 90 1.35 12.62 -1.48
N THR A 91 1.54 13.09 -0.24
CA THR A 91 2.40 12.40 0.73
C THR A 91 1.88 11.02 1.10
N LEU A 92 0.56 10.87 1.29
CA LEU A 92 -0.04 9.57 1.60
C LEU A 92 0.01 8.61 0.40
N GLN A 93 -0.17 9.12 -0.82
CA GLN A 93 0.01 8.32 -2.04
C GLN A 93 1.45 7.80 -2.15
N ALA A 94 2.45 8.62 -1.83
CA ALA A 94 3.85 8.18 -1.82
C ALA A 94 4.13 7.12 -0.73
N GLU A 95 3.47 7.23 0.43
CA GLU A 95 3.54 6.20 1.49
C GLU A 95 2.93 4.87 1.03
N VAL A 96 1.78 4.92 0.35
CA VAL A 96 1.14 3.75 -0.26
C VAL A 96 2.07 3.08 -1.26
N MET A 97 2.69 3.83 -2.17
CA MET A 97 3.62 3.26 -3.16
C MET A 97 4.79 2.52 -2.50
N ARG A 98 5.26 3.02 -1.34
CA ARG A 98 6.27 2.32 -0.54
C ARG A 98 5.72 1.03 0.06
N LEU A 99 4.48 1.02 0.55
CA LEU A 99 3.82 -0.19 1.04
C LEU A 99 3.68 -1.23 -0.07
N ASP A 100 3.30 -0.81 -1.28
CA ASP A 100 3.20 -1.70 -2.44
C ASP A 100 4.57 -2.35 -2.75
N ALA A 101 5.64 -1.55 -2.77
CA ALA A 101 7.00 -2.07 -2.98
C ALA A 101 7.47 -3.04 -1.89
N VAL A 102 7.01 -2.86 -0.64
CA VAL A 102 7.28 -3.80 0.45
C VAL A 102 6.48 -5.09 0.25
N GLY A 103 5.18 -4.99 -0.06
CA GLY A 103 4.30 -6.12 -0.35
C GLY A 103 4.86 -7.02 -1.45
N GLU A 104 5.24 -6.44 -2.59
CA GLU A 104 5.84 -7.18 -3.71
C GLU A 104 7.14 -7.89 -3.32
N ARG A 105 8.00 -7.23 -2.53
CA ARG A 105 9.24 -7.84 -2.05
C ARG A 105 8.94 -9.06 -1.16
N LEU A 106 7.92 -8.97 -0.31
CA LEU A 106 7.50 -10.06 0.56
C LEU A 106 6.92 -11.23 -0.25
N VAL A 107 6.09 -10.97 -1.27
CA VAL A 107 5.56 -11.99 -2.19
C VAL A 107 6.70 -12.75 -2.87
N ARG A 108 7.67 -12.04 -3.47
CA ARG A 108 8.82 -12.68 -4.14
C ARG A 108 9.69 -13.48 -3.19
N ARG A 109 10.01 -12.93 -2.01
CA ARG A 109 10.86 -13.62 -1.02
C ARG A 109 10.13 -14.81 -0.41
N GLY A 110 8.83 -14.68 -0.21
CA GLY A 110 7.94 -15.73 0.25
C GLY A 110 7.69 -16.82 -0.78
N GLY A 111 8.01 -16.59 -2.06
CA GLY A 111 7.68 -17.49 -3.15
C GLY A 111 6.17 -17.71 -3.28
N MET A 112 5.39 -16.64 -3.09
CA MET A 112 3.94 -16.64 -3.31
C MET A 112 3.63 -16.23 -4.75
N ASP A 113 2.42 -16.56 -5.21
CA ASP A 113 1.96 -16.24 -6.55
C ASP A 113 1.74 -14.71 -6.69
N PRO A 114 2.46 -14.04 -7.61
CA PRO A 114 2.26 -12.61 -7.87
C PRO A 114 0.86 -12.25 -8.37
N ASP A 115 0.16 -13.20 -9.00
CA ASP A 115 -1.17 -12.96 -9.55
C ASP A 115 -2.25 -12.97 -8.43
N GLU A 116 -2.04 -13.76 -7.37
CA GLU A 116 -2.92 -13.79 -6.20
C GLU A 116 -2.68 -12.59 -5.26
N PHE A 117 -1.42 -12.16 -5.12
CA PHE A 117 -1.02 -11.06 -4.23
C PHE A 117 -0.45 -9.87 -5.00
N ASN A 118 -1.29 -9.24 -5.82
CA ASN A 118 -0.91 -8.06 -6.58
C ASN A 118 -1.17 -6.74 -5.80
N PHE A 119 -0.09 -6.01 -5.53
CA PHE A 119 -0.10 -4.70 -4.86
C PHE A 119 -0.05 -3.51 -5.83
N SER A 120 0.14 -3.74 -7.12
CA SER A 120 0.13 -2.68 -8.16
C SER A 120 -1.26 -2.51 -8.79
N ALA A 121 -2.14 -3.50 -8.68
CA ALA A 121 -3.50 -3.43 -9.19
C ALA A 121 -4.41 -2.53 -8.34
N GLU A 122 -5.26 -1.77 -9.01
CA GLU A 122 -6.33 -1.02 -8.35
C GLU A 122 -7.42 -1.99 -7.84
N PRO A 123 -7.96 -1.79 -6.62
CA PRO A 123 -9.06 -2.61 -6.11
C PRO A 123 -10.31 -2.48 -6.98
N ALA A 124 -11.02 -3.58 -7.19
CA ALA A 124 -12.29 -3.57 -7.90
C ALA A 124 -13.30 -2.67 -7.19
N ARG A 125 -13.96 -1.78 -7.94
CA ARG A 125 -15.02 -0.91 -7.44
C ARG A 125 -16.29 -1.12 -8.23
N GLY A 126 -17.41 -1.22 -7.53
CA GLY A 126 -18.72 -1.11 -8.16
C GLY A 126 -19.10 0.37 -8.32
N GLY A 127 -19.64 0.73 -9.48
CA GLY A 127 -20.26 2.04 -9.71
C GLY A 127 -20.17 2.51 -11.16
N GLY A 128 -21.31 2.96 -11.71
CA GLY A 128 -21.44 3.52 -13.06
C GLY A 128 -21.04 4.99 -13.14
N GLU A 129 -20.75 5.38 -14.39
CA GLU A 129 -20.38 6.70 -14.93
C GLU A 129 -19.09 7.36 -14.42
N THR A 130 -18.08 7.32 -15.30
CA THR A 130 -16.88 8.15 -15.27
C THR A 130 -17.22 9.57 -15.74
N GLN A 131 -17.18 10.54 -14.84
CA GLN A 131 -17.15 11.95 -15.22
C GLN A 131 -15.71 12.38 -15.50
N GLU A 132 -15.45 12.78 -16.75
CA GLU A 132 -14.19 13.37 -17.21
C GLU A 132 -13.85 14.64 -16.40
N PRO A 133 -12.57 14.82 -16.01
CA PRO A 133 -12.17 15.91 -15.14
C PRO A 133 -12.15 17.23 -15.91
N SER A 134 -13.15 18.08 -15.66
CA SER A 134 -13.14 19.47 -16.11
C SER A 134 -12.51 20.35 -15.03
N GLY A 135 -11.30 20.83 -15.34
CA GLY A 135 -10.59 21.99 -14.76
C GLY A 135 -10.90 22.43 -13.33
N GLY A 136 -9.97 22.13 -12.42
CA GLY A 136 -9.90 22.67 -11.06
C GLY A 136 -10.01 21.60 -9.98
N VAL A 137 -9.25 21.73 -8.89
CA VAL A 137 -9.41 20.90 -7.69
C VAL A 137 -10.74 21.28 -7.05
N SER A 138 -11.83 20.65 -7.49
CA SER A 138 -13.13 20.84 -6.87
C SER A 138 -13.14 20.12 -5.53
N ALA A 139 -13.82 20.69 -4.53
CA ALA A 139 -13.98 20.04 -3.23
C ALA A 139 -14.61 18.63 -3.37
N VAL A 140 -15.41 18.39 -4.41
CA VAL A 140 -16.03 17.10 -4.71
C VAL A 140 -15.01 16.09 -5.24
N ALA A 141 -14.09 16.52 -6.11
CA ALA A 141 -13.01 15.67 -6.62
C ALA A 141 -12.09 15.22 -5.47
N LEU A 142 -11.73 16.15 -4.57
CA LEU A 142 -10.88 15.85 -3.42
C LEU A 142 -11.50 14.82 -2.47
N VAL A 143 -12.81 14.90 -2.22
CA VAL A 143 -13.52 13.92 -1.39
C VAL A 143 -13.48 12.53 -2.04
N SER A 144 -13.72 12.45 -3.35
CA SER A 144 -13.63 11.19 -4.11
C SER A 144 -12.21 10.60 -4.09
N ASP A 145 -11.19 11.44 -4.18
CA ASP A 145 -9.79 10.99 -4.11
C ASP A 145 -9.40 10.49 -2.71
N VAL A 146 -9.91 11.11 -1.65
CA VAL A 146 -9.73 10.65 -0.27
C VAL A 146 -10.43 9.32 -0.04
N ASP A 147 -11.68 9.16 -0.48
CA ASP A 147 -12.39 7.88 -0.45
C ASP A 147 -11.64 6.83 -1.27
N ARG A 148 -11.03 7.24 -2.39
CA ARG A 148 -10.24 6.35 -3.21
C ARG A 148 -9.02 5.84 -2.47
N LEU A 149 -8.27 6.73 -1.86
CA LEU A 149 -7.08 6.39 -1.09
C LEU A 149 -7.44 5.53 0.12
N ALA A 150 -8.54 5.84 0.83
CA ALA A 150 -9.01 5.08 1.98
C ALA A 150 -9.35 3.61 1.59
N GLY A 151 -10.03 3.41 0.47
CA GLY A 151 -10.32 2.07 -0.04
C GLY A 151 -9.07 1.28 -0.39
N LEU A 152 -8.08 1.95 -1.01
CA LEU A 152 -6.82 1.33 -1.39
C LEU A 152 -5.97 0.98 -0.15
N LEU A 153 -5.90 1.85 0.85
CA LEU A 153 -5.23 1.58 2.13
C LEU A 153 -5.82 0.36 2.86
N ARG A 154 -7.15 0.21 2.88
CA ARG A 154 -7.81 -0.97 3.45
C ARG A 154 -7.40 -2.25 2.72
N ASP A 155 -7.46 -2.27 1.39
CA ASP A 155 -7.02 -3.42 0.58
C ASP A 155 -5.55 -3.79 0.86
N ARG A 156 -4.65 -2.80 0.94
CA ARG A 156 -3.24 -3.07 1.24
C ARG A 156 -3.04 -3.61 2.65
N SER A 157 -3.76 -3.08 3.64
CA SER A 157 -3.73 -3.57 5.02
C SER A 157 -4.18 -5.02 5.12
N ASP A 158 -5.28 -5.39 4.46
CA ASP A 158 -5.83 -6.75 4.47
C ASP A 158 -4.87 -7.74 3.79
N LYS A 159 -4.34 -7.37 2.61
CA LYS A 159 -3.36 -8.20 1.89
C LYS A 159 -2.08 -8.41 2.69
N LEU A 160 -1.53 -7.36 3.30
CA LEU A 160 -0.32 -7.48 4.13
C LEU A 160 -0.55 -8.38 5.35
N SER A 161 -1.71 -8.28 5.99
CA SER A 161 -2.07 -9.11 7.14
C SER A 161 -2.18 -10.60 6.76
N LEU A 162 -2.81 -10.90 5.61
CA LEU A 162 -2.88 -12.26 5.10
C LEU A 162 -1.49 -12.79 4.70
N LEU A 163 -0.71 -11.97 4.01
CA LEU A 163 0.65 -12.32 3.60
C LEU A 163 1.52 -12.65 4.81
N GLU A 164 1.45 -11.85 5.88
CA GLU A 164 2.13 -12.10 7.15
C GLU A 164 1.73 -13.46 7.74
N GLN A 165 0.43 -13.75 7.83
CA GLN A 165 -0.06 -15.04 8.35
C GLN A 165 0.46 -16.23 7.54
N LEU A 166 0.47 -16.12 6.21
CA LEU A 166 0.98 -17.16 5.32
C LEU A 166 2.49 -17.36 5.45
N LEU A 167 3.26 -16.27 5.54
CA LEU A 167 4.71 -16.33 5.76
C LEU A 167 5.04 -16.97 7.11
N LEU A 168 4.36 -16.57 8.18
CA LEU A 168 4.53 -17.16 9.52
C LEU A 168 4.22 -18.65 9.50
N ASN A 169 3.11 -19.05 8.88
CA ASN A 169 2.75 -20.47 8.78
C ASN A 169 3.79 -21.25 7.96
N LYS A 170 4.28 -20.68 6.85
CA LYS A 170 5.33 -21.31 6.04
C LYS A 170 6.62 -21.48 6.84
N GLU A 171 7.06 -20.48 7.58
CA GLU A 171 8.24 -20.56 8.43
C GLU A 171 8.09 -21.66 9.50
N LEU A 172 6.94 -21.70 10.20
CA LEU A 172 6.63 -22.75 11.16
C LEU A 172 6.65 -24.14 10.52
N GLN A 173 6.06 -24.31 9.34
CA GLN A 173 6.08 -25.60 8.62
C GLN A 173 7.51 -26.00 8.25
N THR A 174 8.37 -25.07 7.81
CA THR A 174 9.77 -25.41 7.48
C THR A 174 10.59 -25.82 8.69
N GLU A 175 10.26 -25.34 9.88
CA GLU A 175 10.93 -25.74 11.11
C GLU A 175 10.47 -27.10 11.61
N VAL A 176 9.20 -27.43 11.42
CA VAL A 176 8.58 -28.63 11.99
C VAL A 176 8.67 -29.84 11.05
N LEU A 177 8.91 -29.63 9.75
CA LEU A 177 9.10 -30.70 8.77
C LEU A 177 10.57 -31.17 8.72
N PRO A 178 10.82 -32.49 8.86
CA PRO A 178 12.15 -33.07 8.72
C PRO A 178 12.84 -32.67 7.41
N SER A 179 14.02 -32.09 7.52
CA SER A 179 14.84 -31.64 6.39
C SER A 179 16.34 -31.62 6.75
N GLY A 180 17.19 -31.58 5.73
CA GLY A 180 18.65 -31.59 5.93
C GLY A 180 19.20 -32.99 6.19
N ARG A 181 20.43 -33.08 6.71
CA ARG A 181 21.12 -34.36 6.97
C ARG A 181 21.26 -34.57 8.49
N PRO A 182 20.91 -35.75 9.03
CA PRO A 182 20.91 -35.98 10.48
C PRO A 182 22.32 -36.17 11.08
N VAL A 183 23.37 -36.24 10.28
CA VAL A 183 24.75 -36.46 10.73
C VAL A 183 25.75 -35.64 9.92
N ASP A 184 26.74 -35.03 10.61
CA ASP A 184 27.73 -34.10 10.02
C ASP A 184 28.72 -34.76 9.03
N GLY A 185 28.70 -36.08 8.90
CA GLY A 185 29.67 -36.82 8.10
C GLY A 185 29.14 -38.15 7.55
N GLY A 186 30.08 -39.03 7.19
CA GLY A 186 29.74 -40.39 6.79
C GLY A 186 29.12 -40.55 5.40
N TRP A 187 28.66 -41.76 5.11
CA TRP A 187 27.89 -42.11 3.90
C TRP A 187 26.72 -43.02 4.28
N VAL A 188 25.76 -43.18 3.38
CA VAL A 188 24.64 -44.10 3.59
C VAL A 188 25.15 -45.53 3.42
N SER A 189 25.12 -46.32 4.49
CA SER A 189 25.56 -47.71 4.48
C SER A 189 24.41 -48.68 4.23
N ALA A 190 23.19 -48.35 4.66
CA ALA A 190 22.00 -49.13 4.36
C ALA A 190 20.78 -48.23 4.13
N ARG A 191 19.91 -48.62 3.21
CA ARG A 191 18.67 -47.92 2.87
C ARG A 191 17.47 -48.57 3.56
N PHE A 192 16.37 -47.83 3.58
CA PHE A 192 15.06 -48.32 3.98
C PHE A 192 14.57 -49.43 3.04
N GLY A 193 13.85 -50.42 3.58
CA GLY A 193 13.25 -51.51 2.81
C GLY A 193 13.80 -52.91 3.10
N MET A 194 13.45 -53.88 2.26
CA MET A 194 13.82 -55.29 2.45
C MET A 194 15.30 -55.53 2.19
N ARG A 195 16.00 -56.12 3.16
CA ARG A 195 17.40 -56.54 3.04
C ARG A 195 17.70 -57.82 3.81
N THR A 196 18.89 -58.38 3.60
CA THR A 196 19.43 -59.45 4.42
C THR A 196 19.92 -58.86 5.74
N ASP A 197 19.45 -59.40 6.86
CA ASP A 197 19.86 -59.01 8.21
C ASP A 197 21.31 -59.48 8.44
N PRO A 198 22.21 -58.57 8.84
CA PRO A 198 23.63 -58.88 8.96
C PRO A 198 23.98 -59.75 10.19
N PHE A 199 23.02 -60.00 11.10
CA PHE A 199 23.26 -60.81 12.30
C PHE A 199 22.81 -62.26 12.14
N ASP A 200 21.71 -62.51 11.41
CA ASP A 200 21.16 -63.87 11.25
C ASP A 200 21.01 -64.33 9.80
N GLY A 201 21.36 -63.48 8.82
CA GLY A 201 21.31 -63.81 7.39
C GLY A 201 19.89 -63.92 6.81
N LYS A 202 18.84 -63.61 7.58
CA LYS A 202 17.44 -63.72 7.13
C LYS A 202 16.98 -62.44 6.46
N ARG A 203 15.99 -62.54 5.57
CA ARG A 203 15.34 -61.37 4.98
C ARG A 203 14.51 -60.63 6.04
N LYS A 204 14.85 -59.37 6.31
CA LYS A 204 14.09 -58.49 7.21
C LYS A 204 13.89 -57.12 6.60
N PHE A 205 12.84 -56.44 7.05
CA PHE A 205 12.54 -55.07 6.65
C PHE A 205 13.34 -54.08 7.51
N HIS A 206 14.05 -53.16 6.86
CA HIS A 206 14.79 -52.10 7.51
C HIS A 206 13.95 -50.83 7.59
N HIS A 207 13.58 -50.44 8.81
CA HIS A 207 12.64 -49.33 9.08
C HIS A 207 13.27 -47.93 9.00
N GLY A 208 14.56 -47.84 8.67
CA GLY A 208 15.29 -46.58 8.63
C GLY A 208 16.40 -46.56 7.58
N ILE A 209 17.28 -45.57 7.72
CA ILE A 209 18.51 -45.42 6.93
C ILE A 209 19.69 -45.44 7.90
N ASP A 210 20.73 -46.20 7.53
CA ASP A 210 21.96 -46.27 8.29
C ASP A 210 23.01 -45.34 7.66
N PHE A 211 23.60 -44.49 8.50
CA PHE A 211 24.70 -43.60 8.13
C PHE A 211 25.97 -44.02 8.85
N ALA A 212 26.87 -44.70 8.14
CA ALA A 212 28.19 -45.06 8.66
C ALA A 212 29.03 -43.79 8.85
N ALA A 213 29.51 -43.57 10.07
CA ALA A 213 30.30 -42.39 10.44
C ALA A 213 31.25 -42.71 11.59
N LYS A 214 32.30 -41.90 11.78
CA LYS A 214 33.25 -42.09 12.88
C LYS A 214 32.53 -41.98 14.23
N PRO A 215 32.91 -42.76 15.26
CA PRO A 215 32.43 -42.55 16.63
C PRO A 215 32.59 -41.08 17.06
N GLY A 216 31.64 -40.57 17.84
CA GLY A 216 31.64 -39.18 18.30
C GLY A 216 31.15 -38.14 17.25
N THR A 217 30.88 -38.54 16.01
CA THR A 217 30.32 -37.62 14.98
C THR A 217 29.00 -37.04 15.47
N ARG A 218 28.80 -35.74 15.29
CA ARG A 218 27.59 -35.03 15.75
C ARG A 218 26.35 -35.50 14.98
N ILE A 219 25.30 -35.82 15.74
CA ILE A 219 23.95 -36.11 15.25
C ILE A 219 23.09 -34.88 15.50
N ARG A 220 22.32 -34.47 14.49
CA ARG A 220 21.48 -33.27 14.52
C ARG A 220 20.00 -33.59 14.36
N ALA A 221 19.17 -32.83 15.07
CA ALA A 221 17.73 -32.82 14.84
C ALA A 221 17.44 -32.37 13.40
N VAL A 222 16.60 -33.10 12.67
CA VAL A 222 16.24 -32.75 11.28
C VAL A 222 15.00 -31.86 11.22
N ALA A 223 14.31 -31.69 12.33
CA ALA A 223 13.20 -30.77 12.53
C ALA A 223 13.15 -30.32 13.99
N SER A 224 12.52 -29.18 14.22
CA SER A 224 12.19 -28.67 15.55
C SER A 224 11.10 -29.52 16.19
N GLY A 225 11.16 -29.73 17.50
CA GLY A 225 10.23 -30.60 18.21
C GLY A 225 10.56 -30.77 19.69
N VAL A 226 9.91 -31.73 20.33
CA VAL A 226 10.11 -32.06 21.74
C VAL A 226 10.68 -33.47 21.86
N VAL A 227 11.72 -33.63 22.67
CA VAL A 227 12.31 -34.95 22.94
C VAL A 227 11.35 -35.76 23.81
N VAL A 228 10.86 -36.88 23.28
CA VAL A 228 9.95 -37.80 23.98
C VAL A 228 10.68 -39.02 24.54
N ARG A 229 11.90 -39.29 24.08
CA ARG A 229 12.78 -40.32 24.63
C ARG A 229 14.24 -39.92 24.49
N SER A 230 15.03 -40.16 25.53
CA SER A 230 16.48 -40.03 25.49
C SER A 230 17.12 -41.06 26.42
N GLY A 231 18.01 -41.90 25.88
CA GLY A 231 18.74 -42.92 26.65
C GLY A 231 18.56 -44.34 26.11
N PRO A 232 18.83 -45.38 26.93
CA PRO A 232 18.81 -46.77 26.49
C PRO A 232 17.42 -47.24 26.03
N ALA A 233 17.38 -47.91 24.88
CA ALA A 233 16.20 -48.51 24.28
C ALA A 233 16.54 -49.92 23.71
N PRO A 234 15.67 -50.93 23.94
CA PRO A 234 15.89 -52.28 23.42
C PRO A 234 16.09 -52.30 21.91
N GLY A 235 17.12 -53.01 21.44
CA GLY A 235 17.48 -53.08 20.01
C GLY A 235 18.20 -51.83 19.46
N PHE A 236 17.80 -50.64 19.89
CA PHE A 236 18.32 -49.36 19.40
C PHE A 236 19.57 -48.85 20.16
N GLY A 237 19.90 -49.41 21.32
CA GLY A 237 21.00 -48.86 22.14
C GLY A 237 20.59 -47.51 22.73
N ASN A 238 21.50 -46.55 22.76
CA ASN A 238 21.12 -45.19 23.16
C ASN A 238 20.35 -44.51 22.01
N LEU A 239 19.14 -44.08 22.32
CA LEU A 239 18.16 -43.55 21.38
C LEU A 239 17.75 -42.14 21.81
N VAL A 240 17.66 -41.23 20.85
CA VAL A 240 16.88 -40.00 20.97
C VAL A 240 15.66 -40.12 20.07
N GLU A 241 14.48 -39.84 20.61
CA GLU A 241 13.22 -39.78 19.85
C GLU A 241 12.63 -38.38 20.01
N ILE A 242 12.37 -37.72 18.88
CA ILE A 242 11.83 -36.36 18.83
C ILE A 242 10.46 -36.41 18.18
N LYS A 243 9.45 -35.89 18.90
CA LYS A 243 8.11 -35.68 18.36
C LYS A 243 8.05 -34.28 17.76
N HIS A 244 7.64 -34.23 16.50
CA HIS A 244 7.41 -33.01 15.74
C HIS A 244 5.90 -32.77 15.58
N GLY A 245 5.53 -31.71 14.87
CA GLY A 245 4.15 -31.50 14.43
C GLY A 245 3.75 -32.42 13.28
N ASN A 246 2.48 -32.34 12.87
CA ASN A 246 1.90 -33.14 11.77
C ASN A 246 2.03 -34.67 11.95
N GLY A 247 2.06 -35.15 13.21
CA GLY A 247 2.14 -36.58 13.53
C GLY A 247 3.50 -37.22 13.26
N LEU A 248 4.55 -36.41 13.01
CA LEU A 248 5.88 -36.90 12.69
C LEU A 248 6.71 -37.17 13.94
N VAL A 249 7.47 -38.26 13.92
CA VAL A 249 8.45 -38.62 14.94
C VAL A 249 9.74 -39.04 14.24
N THR A 250 10.89 -38.61 14.75
CA THR A 250 12.20 -39.05 14.28
C THR A 250 12.97 -39.77 15.37
N ARG A 251 13.72 -40.81 14.98
CA ARG A 251 14.52 -41.62 15.90
C ARG A 251 15.98 -41.63 15.48
N TYR A 252 16.86 -41.52 16.48
CA TYR A 252 18.30 -41.47 16.33
C TYR A 252 18.94 -42.52 17.24
N ALA A 253 19.28 -43.67 16.66
CA ALA A 253 19.71 -44.84 17.41
C ALA A 253 21.22 -45.11 17.30
N HIS A 254 21.67 -46.08 18.11
CA HIS A 254 23.05 -46.53 18.25
C HIS A 254 24.00 -45.41 18.72
N CYS A 255 23.47 -44.42 19.44
CA CYS A 255 24.26 -43.28 19.92
C CYS A 255 25.32 -43.74 20.94
N GLN A 256 26.47 -43.07 20.95
CA GLN A 256 27.45 -43.24 22.04
C GLN A 256 26.97 -42.51 23.28
N GLU A 257 26.54 -41.25 23.10
CA GLU A 257 25.97 -40.39 24.14
C GLU A 257 24.77 -39.63 23.58
N THR A 258 23.80 -39.38 24.45
CA THR A 258 22.67 -38.48 24.19
C THR A 258 22.95 -37.13 24.86
N LEU A 259 22.73 -36.04 24.13
CA LEU A 259 22.99 -34.67 24.61
C LEU A 259 21.71 -33.90 24.93
N ALA A 260 20.57 -34.40 24.47
CA ALA A 260 19.26 -33.84 24.78
C ALA A 260 18.54 -34.73 25.81
N ASN A 261 17.71 -34.13 26.67
CA ASN A 261 16.94 -34.81 27.70
C ASN A 261 15.45 -34.88 27.32
N VAL A 262 14.72 -35.79 27.93
CA VAL A 262 13.26 -35.87 27.74
C VAL A 262 12.60 -34.58 28.21
N GLY A 263 11.72 -34.02 27.39
CA GLY A 263 11.06 -32.73 27.63
C GLY A 263 11.77 -31.54 26.97
N ASP A 264 13.00 -31.69 26.50
CA ASP A 264 13.72 -30.59 25.85
C ASP A 264 13.04 -30.20 24.53
N VAL A 265 12.89 -28.89 24.32
CA VAL A 265 12.53 -28.32 23.02
C VAL A 265 13.82 -28.17 22.21
N VAL A 266 13.89 -28.90 21.10
CA VAL A 266 15.05 -28.89 20.20
C VAL A 266 14.72 -28.15 18.91
N LYS A 267 15.67 -27.36 18.41
CA LYS A 267 15.56 -26.68 17.11
C LYS A 267 16.15 -27.54 16.00
N ARG A 268 15.65 -27.38 14.78
CA ARG A 268 16.25 -28.00 13.59
C ARG A 268 17.74 -27.64 13.51
N GLY A 269 18.59 -28.65 13.27
CA GLY A 269 20.03 -28.52 13.21
C GLY A 269 20.76 -28.54 14.56
N GLN A 270 20.03 -28.51 15.69
CA GLN A 270 20.63 -28.65 17.02
C GLN A 270 21.30 -30.02 17.18
N VAL A 271 22.46 -30.04 17.82
CA VAL A 271 23.18 -31.28 18.13
C VAL A 271 22.49 -31.96 19.30
N ILE A 272 22.07 -33.20 19.11
CA ILE A 272 21.23 -33.94 20.07
C ILE A 272 21.88 -35.22 20.60
N ALA A 273 22.89 -35.74 19.89
CA ALA A 273 23.58 -36.96 20.26
C ALA A 273 24.92 -37.07 19.49
N ARG A 274 25.68 -38.11 19.78
CA ARG A 274 26.85 -38.51 18.99
C ARG A 274 26.76 -39.94 18.50
N VAL A 275 27.27 -40.16 17.29
CA VAL A 275 27.36 -41.49 16.67
C VAL A 275 28.16 -42.43 17.58
N GLY A 276 27.63 -43.63 17.79
CA GLY A 276 28.29 -44.71 18.50
C GLY A 276 28.02 -46.05 17.83
N SER A 277 28.08 -47.11 18.63
CA SER A 277 27.78 -48.47 18.20
C SER A 277 27.09 -49.26 19.33
N THR A 278 26.17 -48.61 20.05
CA THR A 278 25.44 -49.22 21.17
C THR A 278 24.23 -50.04 20.69
N GLY A 279 23.75 -50.99 21.50
CA GLY A 279 22.62 -51.85 21.12
C GLY A 279 22.98 -52.84 20.02
N ARG A 280 22.02 -53.13 19.13
CA ARG A 280 22.23 -54.12 18.06
C ARG A 280 22.90 -53.48 16.84
N SER A 281 24.21 -53.30 16.92
CA SER A 281 25.03 -52.64 15.90
C SER A 281 26.22 -53.49 15.46
N THR A 282 26.56 -53.47 14.16
CA THR A 282 27.76 -54.14 13.61
C THR A 282 28.99 -53.21 13.56
N GLY A 283 28.83 -51.93 13.87
CA GLY A 283 29.91 -50.95 13.89
C GLY A 283 29.39 -49.51 13.98
N PRO A 284 30.27 -48.49 14.07
CA PRO A 284 29.84 -47.12 14.29
C PRO A 284 28.94 -46.55 13.18
N HIS A 285 27.67 -46.27 13.50
CA HIS A 285 26.71 -45.67 12.58
C HIS A 285 25.55 -44.99 13.32
N LEU A 286 24.84 -44.11 12.61
CA LEU A 286 23.52 -43.62 13.00
C LEU A 286 22.47 -44.45 12.28
N HIS A 287 21.58 -45.11 13.02
CA HIS A 287 20.32 -45.61 12.48
C HIS A 287 19.23 -44.55 12.66
N PHE A 288 18.63 -44.11 11.54
CA PHE A 288 17.69 -43.00 11.50
C PHE A 288 16.33 -43.45 10.94
N GLU A 289 15.26 -43.26 11.72
CA GLU A 289 13.89 -43.54 11.30
C GLU A 289 13.04 -42.27 11.26
N VAL A 290 12.05 -42.27 10.36
CA VAL A 290 10.96 -41.29 10.33
C VAL A 290 9.65 -42.07 10.46
N LEU A 291 8.80 -41.66 11.39
CA LEU A 291 7.47 -42.22 11.59
C LEU A 291 6.43 -41.13 11.35
N LYS A 292 5.33 -41.49 10.68
CA LYS A 292 4.14 -40.66 10.56
C LYS A 292 2.95 -41.40 11.16
N ASP A 293 2.32 -40.81 12.17
CA ASP A 293 1.19 -41.41 12.89
C ASP A 293 1.48 -42.85 13.36
N GLY A 294 2.71 -43.07 13.84
CA GLY A 294 3.21 -44.37 14.30
C GLY A 294 3.66 -45.34 13.21
N ARG A 295 3.51 -45.01 11.92
CA ARG A 295 3.93 -45.87 10.80
C ARG A 295 5.32 -45.47 10.28
N PRO A 296 6.25 -46.42 10.09
CA PRO A 296 7.55 -46.13 9.48
C PRO A 296 7.40 -45.62 8.04
N MET A 297 8.13 -44.56 7.73
CA MET A 297 8.20 -43.92 6.41
C MET A 297 9.62 -44.01 5.87
N ASP A 298 9.79 -44.05 4.55
CA ASP A 298 11.12 -43.98 3.94
C ASP A 298 11.77 -42.62 4.26
N PRO A 299 12.87 -42.57 5.06
CA PRO A 299 13.52 -41.32 5.43
C PRO A 299 14.10 -40.58 4.23
N ALA A 300 14.40 -41.25 3.12
CA ALA A 300 14.94 -40.62 1.91
C ALA A 300 14.01 -39.56 1.31
N ARG A 301 12.72 -39.59 1.65
CA ARG A 301 11.73 -38.57 1.24
C ARG A 301 11.81 -37.27 2.04
N TYR A 302 12.50 -37.29 3.16
CA TYR A 302 12.53 -36.20 4.14
C TYR A 302 13.93 -35.60 4.31
N VAL A 303 14.98 -36.43 4.24
CA VAL A 303 16.35 -36.01 4.54
C VAL A 303 17.29 -36.10 3.35
N SER A 304 18.33 -35.26 3.37
CA SER A 304 19.40 -35.31 2.38
C SER A 304 20.34 -36.49 2.65
N LEU A 305 20.44 -37.37 1.66
CA LEU A 305 21.36 -38.50 1.68
C LEU A 305 22.79 -38.13 1.27
N LYS A 306 22.98 -36.96 0.64
CA LYS A 306 24.30 -36.45 0.23
C LYS A 306 24.95 -35.69 1.39
N LYS A 307 26.28 -35.71 1.46
CA LYS A 307 27.02 -34.82 2.37
C LYS A 307 26.72 -33.36 2.03
N ALA A 308 26.65 -32.51 3.05
CA ALA A 308 26.63 -31.08 2.84
C ALA A 308 27.94 -30.67 2.13
N THR A 309 27.86 -30.18 0.90
CA THR A 309 28.98 -29.53 0.24
C THR A 309 29.21 -28.20 0.97
N LYS A 310 30.40 -27.98 1.52
CA LYS A 310 30.79 -26.62 1.93
C LYS A 310 30.73 -25.76 0.67
N LYS A 311 29.81 -24.80 0.61
CA LYS A 311 29.99 -23.65 -0.29
C LYS A 311 31.24 -22.93 0.21
N GLY A 312 32.27 -22.90 -0.64
CA GLY A 312 33.47 -22.09 -0.43
C GLY A 312 33.14 -20.61 -0.51
#